data_AF-A0A7S1EW31-F1
#
_entry.id   AF-A0A7S1EW31-F1
#
_cell.length_a   1.000
_cell.length_b   1.000
_cell.length_c   1.000
_cell.angle_alpha   90.00
_cell.angle_beta   90.00
_cell.angle_gamma   90.00
#
_symmetry.space_group_name_H-M   'P 1'
#
loop_
_entity.id
_entity.type
_entity.pdbx_description
1 polymer ?
#
loop_
_entity_poly.entity_id
_entity_poly.type
_entity_poly.pdbx_seq_one_letter_code
_entity_poly.pdbx_strand_id
1 'polypeptide(L)'
;MRKAASEVCSSAEAFVAWNSELLALEQICENQETLELLASCTQQELQERGIAILKLSVAEQTTALYGRASLTLEKHGASPFPAHKITHGEIVGLFDQGSRPLSKASPLCSAVVQR
;
A
#
# COMPACT_ATOMS: atom_id res chain seq x y z
N MET A 1 26.87 16.03 3.31
CA MET A 1 27.35 15.63 1.97
C MET A 1 26.30 16.01 0.93
N ARG A 2 26.42 17.20 0.33
CA ARG A 2 25.63 17.63 -0.84
C ARG A 2 26.64 17.81 -1.97
N LYS A 3 26.83 16.81 -2.83
CA LYS A 3 27.44 17.08 -4.14
C LYS A 3 26.41 17.93 -4.90
N ALA A 4 26.87 19.03 -5.48
CA ALA A 4 26.03 19.95 -6.22
C ALA A 4 25.31 19.19 -7.34
N ALA A 5 23.98 19.23 -7.35
CA ALA A 5 23.15 18.60 -8.38
C ALA A 5 23.47 19.12 -9.80
N SER A 6 24.19 20.24 -9.92
CA SER A 6 24.58 20.84 -11.20
C SER A 6 25.70 20.09 -11.95
N GLU A 7 26.47 19.21 -11.31
CA GLU A 7 27.56 18.45 -11.97
C GLU A 7 27.19 17.00 -12.32
N VAL A 8 26.08 16.46 -11.81
CA VAL A 8 25.76 15.03 -11.92
C VAL A 8 25.09 14.66 -13.25
N CYS A 9 24.55 15.64 -13.97
CA CYS A 9 23.71 15.38 -15.13
C CYS A 9 24.16 16.18 -16.36
N SER A 10 25.30 15.77 -16.95
CA SER A 10 25.78 16.32 -18.22
C SER A 10 25.05 15.76 -19.45
N SER A 11 24.23 14.71 -19.29
CA SER A 11 23.40 14.13 -20.35
C SER A 11 22.10 13.51 -19.80
N ALA A 12 21.13 13.25 -20.69
CA ALA A 12 19.87 12.61 -20.32
C ALA A 12 20.08 11.19 -19.76
N GLU A 13 21.08 10.45 -20.27
CA GLU A 13 21.42 9.12 -19.79
C GLU A 13 21.96 9.18 -18.35
N ALA A 14 22.81 10.16 -18.04
CA ALA A 14 23.30 10.39 -16.67
C ALA A 14 22.14 10.75 -15.71
N PHE A 15 21.17 11.54 -16.17
CA PHE A 15 19.95 11.83 -15.41
C PHE A 15 19.18 10.55 -15.06
N VAL A 16 18.90 9.72 -16.07
CA VAL A 16 18.09 8.51 -15.91
C VAL A 16 18.77 7.52 -14.97
N ALA A 17 20.08 7.32 -15.13
CA ALA A 17 20.86 6.45 -14.25
C ALA A 17 20.78 6.93 -12.79
N TRP A 18 21.01 8.23 -12.56
CA TRP A 18 20.93 8.81 -11.23
C TRP A 18 19.54 8.73 -10.60
N ASN A 19 18.47 9.02 -11.35
CA ASN A 19 17.11 8.89 -10.83
C ASN A 19 16.74 7.44 -10.53
N SER A 20 17.22 6.50 -11.34
CA SER A 20 16.99 5.07 -11.11
C SER A 20 17.64 4.61 -9.80
N GLU A 21 18.85 5.09 -9.50
CA GLU A 21 19.50 4.83 -8.21
C GLU A 21 18.72 5.44 -7.04
N LEU A 22 18.22 6.67 -7.19
CA LEU A 22 17.42 7.32 -6.14
C LEU A 22 16.09 6.60 -5.88
N LEU A 23 15.40 6.15 -6.94
CA LEU A 23 14.16 5.39 -6.80
C LEU A 23 14.40 4.04 -6.12
N ALA A 24 15.52 3.37 -6.44
CA ALA A 24 15.89 2.13 -5.75
C ALA A 24 16.14 2.35 -4.25
N LEU A 25 16.80 3.46 -3.89
CA LEU A 25 17.01 3.82 -2.49
C LEU A 25 15.69 4.14 -1.77
N GLU A 26 14.82 4.91 -2.42
CA GLU A 26 13.51 5.27 -1.86
C GLU A 26 12.63 4.04 -1.64
N GLN A 27 12.58 3.12 -2.60
CA GLN A 27 11.86 1.86 -2.46
C GLN A 27 12.37 1.01 -1.28
N ILE A 28 13.68 0.98 -1.03
CA ILE A 28 14.25 0.25 0.12
C ILE A 28 13.78 0.89 1.44
N CYS A 29 13.84 2.22 1.53
CA CYS A 29 13.40 2.95 2.72
C CYS A 29 11.90 2.74 2.98
N GLU A 30 11.05 2.90 1.96
CA GLU A 30 9.59 2.73 2.09
C GLU A 30 9.23 1.32 2.58
N ASN A 31 9.89 0.29 2.02
CA ASN A 31 9.68 -1.09 2.44
C ASN A 31 10.09 -1.31 3.89
N GLN A 32 11.22 -0.75 4.31
CA GLN A 32 11.70 -0.89 5.67
C GLN A 32 10.76 -0.19 6.66
N GLU A 33 10.34 1.04 6.38
CA GLU A 33 9.37 1.78 7.19
C GLU A 33 8.04 1.04 7.31
N THR A 34 7.56 0.45 6.21
CA THR A 34 6.35 -0.37 6.19
C THR A 34 6.49 -1.61 7.08
N LEU A 35 7.61 -2.33 7.00
CA LEU A 35 7.88 -3.49 7.84
C LEU A 35 7.96 -3.13 9.32
N GLU A 36 8.65 -2.05 9.67
CA GLU A 36 8.74 -1.54 11.03
C GLU A 36 7.37 -1.12 11.58
N LEU A 37 6.54 -0.47 10.76
CA LEU A 37 5.18 -0.07 11.12
C LEU A 37 4.30 -1.29 11.38
N LEU A 38 4.32 -2.30 10.49
CA LEU A 38 3.54 -3.53 10.64
C LEU A 38 4.01 -4.38 11.82
N ALA A 39 5.30 -4.30 12.20
CA ALA A 39 5.85 -5.01 13.33
C ALA A 39 5.57 -4.33 14.69
N SER A 40 5.55 -3.00 14.71
CA SER A 40 5.41 -2.20 15.93
C SER A 40 3.96 -1.89 16.32
N CYS A 41 3.02 -1.89 15.36
CA CYS A 41 1.63 -1.51 15.60
C CYS A 41 0.68 -2.71 15.52
N THR A 42 -0.33 -2.70 16.38
CA THR A 42 -1.47 -3.60 16.28
C THR A 42 -2.38 -3.21 15.12
N GLN A 43 -3.14 -4.17 14.60
CA GLN A 43 -4.12 -3.91 13.54
C GLN A 43 -5.14 -2.81 13.90
N GLN A 44 -5.50 -2.71 15.18
CA GLN A 44 -6.44 -1.69 15.65
C GLN A 44 -5.81 -0.29 15.56
N GLU A 45 -4.56 -0.14 15.99
CA GLU A 45 -3.83 1.13 15.87
C GLU A 45 -3.63 1.54 14.41
N LEU A 46 -3.39 0.57 13.51
CA LEU A 46 -3.34 0.84 12.07
C LEU A 46 -4.68 1.38 11.55
N GLN A 47 -5.81 0.86 12.04
CA GLN A 47 -7.14 1.38 11.68
C GLN A 47 -7.39 2.77 12.25
N GLU A 48 -7.00 3.03 13.50
CA GLU A 48 -7.12 4.35 14.14
C GLU A 48 -6.27 5.42 13.43
N ARG A 49 -5.11 5.03 12.88
CA ARG A 49 -4.28 5.89 12.02
C ARG A 49 -4.85 6.09 10.61
N GLY A 50 -5.89 5.34 10.24
CA GLY A 50 -6.58 5.43 8.97
C GLY A 50 -5.87 4.74 7.79
N ILE A 51 -4.94 3.83 8.05
CA ILE A 51 -4.15 3.13 7.02
C ILE A 51 -4.60 1.68 6.79
N ALA A 52 -5.47 1.15 7.65
CA ALA A 52 -6.08 -0.16 7.47
C ALA A 52 -7.58 -0.10 7.79
N ILE A 53 -8.38 -0.96 7.18
CA ILE A 53 -9.80 -1.13 7.53
C ILE A 53 -10.02 -2.61 7.85
N LEU A 54 -10.43 -2.88 9.08
CA LEU A 54 -10.58 -4.26 9.56
C LEU A 54 -12.00 -4.78 9.29
N LYS A 55 -12.20 -6.10 9.36
CA LYS A 55 -13.53 -6.74 9.35
C LYS A 55 -14.39 -6.31 8.14
N LEU A 56 -13.79 -6.38 6.96
CA LEU A 56 -14.49 -6.20 5.70
C LEU A 56 -15.17 -7.50 5.29
N SER A 57 -16.32 -7.39 4.62
CA SER A 57 -16.98 -8.48 3.92
C SER A 57 -17.08 -8.15 2.44
N VAL A 58 -17.11 -9.19 1.60
CA VAL A 58 -17.35 -9.03 0.16
C VAL A 58 -18.84 -8.78 -0.02
N ALA A 59 -19.18 -7.57 -0.48
CA ALA A 59 -20.54 -7.22 -0.88
C ALA A 59 -20.83 -7.73 -2.30
N GLU A 60 -19.86 -7.58 -3.19
CA GLU A 60 -19.99 -7.97 -4.59
C GLU A 60 -18.63 -8.39 -5.16
N GLN A 61 -18.64 -9.35 -6.08
CA GLN A 61 -17.48 -9.73 -6.87
C GLN A 61 -17.88 -9.82 -8.34
N THR A 62 -17.19 -9.05 -9.19
CA THR A 62 -17.43 -9.02 -10.63
C THR A 62 -16.13 -9.15 -11.41
N THR A 63 -16.25 -9.44 -12.70
CA THR A 63 -15.10 -9.44 -13.62
C THR A 63 -14.95 -8.06 -14.25
N ALA A 64 -13.80 -7.44 -14.07
CA ALA A 64 -13.41 -6.18 -14.67
C ALA A 64 -12.63 -6.38 -15.98
N LEU A 65 -12.29 -5.25 -16.63
CA LEU A 65 -11.50 -5.24 -17.84
C LEU A 65 -10.18 -6.00 -17.66
N TYR A 66 -9.72 -6.63 -18.76
CA TYR A 66 -8.49 -7.41 -18.81
C TYR A 66 -8.49 -8.65 -17.91
N GLY A 67 -9.67 -9.19 -17.59
CA GLY A 67 -9.82 -10.40 -16.76
C GLY A 67 -9.46 -10.18 -15.29
N ARG A 68 -9.43 -8.92 -14.83
CA ARG A 68 -9.21 -8.57 -13.42
C ARG A 68 -10.46 -8.86 -12.61
N ALA A 69 -10.31 -9.22 -11.34
CA ALA A 69 -11.43 -9.26 -10.41
C ALA A 69 -11.69 -7.86 -9.84
N SER A 70 -12.95 -7.45 -9.79
CA SER A 70 -13.41 -6.28 -9.04
C SER A 70 -14.15 -6.77 -7.80
N LEU A 71 -13.74 -6.25 -6.63
CA LEU A 71 -14.31 -6.60 -5.33
C LEU A 71 -14.89 -5.35 -4.69
N THR A 72 -16.19 -5.34 -4.47
CA THR A 72 -16.85 -4.35 -3.62
C THR A 72 -16.80 -4.85 -2.19
N LEU A 73 -16.08 -4.13 -1.33
CA LEU A 73 -15.96 -4.47 0.08
C LEU A 73 -16.83 -3.53 0.91
N GLU A 74 -17.52 -4.08 1.89
CA GLU A 74 -18.29 -3.32 2.87
C GLU A 74 -17.83 -3.67 4.28
N LYS A 75 -18.16 -2.81 5.24
CA LYS A 75 -17.89 -3.11 6.64
C LYS A 75 -18.90 -4.13 7.15
N HIS A 76 -18.40 -5.19 7.79
CA HIS A 76 -19.27 -6.20 8.37
C HIS A 76 -20.29 -5.57 9.34
N GLY A 77 -21.57 -5.92 9.18
CA GLY A 77 -22.67 -5.38 9.98
C GLY A 77 -23.21 -4.01 9.53
N ALA A 78 -22.98 -3.63 8.26
CA ALA A 78 -23.51 -2.40 7.65
C ALA A 78 -23.19 -1.10 8.41
N SER A 79 -22.03 -1.06 9.06
CA SER A 79 -21.53 0.16 9.73
C SER A 79 -20.76 1.04 8.73
N PRO A 80 -20.73 2.37 8.92
CA PRO A 80 -19.91 3.22 8.08
C PRO A 80 -18.43 2.88 8.25
N PHE A 81 -17.63 3.15 7.22
CA PHE A 81 -16.18 3.01 7.35
C PHE A 81 -15.63 3.94 8.43
N PRO A 82 -14.63 3.50 9.21
CA PRO A 82 -13.88 4.40 10.08
C PRO A 82 -13.19 5.48 9.23
N ALA A 83 -12.81 6.60 9.86
CA ALA A 83 -12.00 7.60 9.19
C ALA A 83 -10.70 6.96 8.67
N HIS A 84 -10.43 7.11 7.37
CA HIS A 84 -9.28 6.52 6.71
C HIS A 84 -8.69 7.48 5.69
N LYS A 85 -7.44 7.23 5.31
CA LYS A 85 -6.70 7.98 4.30
C LYS A 85 -6.62 7.25 2.97
N ILE A 86 -7.29 6.10 2.86
CA ILE A 86 -7.31 5.29 1.66
C ILE A 86 -8.04 6.04 0.54
N THR A 87 -7.37 6.25 -0.59
CA THR A 87 -7.88 7.01 -1.73
C THR A 87 -7.83 6.22 -3.04
N HIS A 88 -8.54 6.72 -4.05
CA HIS A 88 -8.57 6.10 -5.38
C HIS A 88 -7.18 6.03 -6.00
N GLY A 89 -6.82 4.86 -6.55
CA GLY A 89 -5.53 4.61 -7.20
C GLY A 89 -4.45 4.07 -6.27
N GLU A 90 -4.68 4.02 -4.96
CA GLU A 90 -3.73 3.44 -4.01
C GLU A 90 -3.68 1.91 -4.13
N ILE A 91 -2.50 1.37 -3.84
CA ILE A 91 -2.25 -0.07 -3.79
C ILE A 91 -2.51 -0.56 -2.36
N VAL A 92 -3.38 -1.55 -2.23
CA VAL A 92 -3.76 -2.13 -0.94
C VAL A 92 -3.56 -3.64 -0.95
N GLY A 93 -3.18 -4.19 0.21
CA GLY A 93 -3.15 -5.62 0.45
C GLY A 93 -4.43 -6.09 1.12
N LEU A 94 -5.05 -7.16 0.60
CA LEU A 94 -6.13 -7.85 1.29
C LEU A 94 -5.56 -8.96 2.16
N PHE A 95 -5.92 -8.95 3.44
CA PHE A 95 -5.47 -9.95 4.40
C PHE A 95 -6.67 -10.69 4.97
N ASP A 96 -6.51 -11.99 5.21
CA ASP A 96 -7.51 -12.75 5.95
C ASP A 96 -7.56 -12.26 7.41
N GLN A 97 -8.74 -12.33 8.05
CA GLN A 97 -8.92 -11.89 9.44
C GLN A 97 -8.05 -12.69 10.41
N GLY A 98 -7.76 -13.96 10.09
CA GLY A 98 -6.90 -14.84 10.86
C GLY A 98 -5.40 -14.53 10.72
N SER A 99 -5.01 -13.70 9.74
CA SER A 99 -3.61 -13.37 9.47
C SER A 99 -3.07 -12.37 10.50
N ARG A 100 -2.56 -12.90 11.61
CA ARG A 100 -1.96 -12.13 12.72
C ARG A 100 -0.62 -12.75 13.14
N PRO A 101 0.42 -11.94 13.38
CA PRO A 101 0.52 -10.49 13.11
C PRO A 101 0.69 -10.19 11.61
N LEU A 102 0.27 -9.00 11.15
CA LEU A 102 0.43 -8.60 9.74
C LEU A 102 1.89 -8.57 9.28
N SER A 103 2.83 -8.29 10.19
CA SER A 103 4.28 -8.30 9.93
C SER A 103 4.83 -9.64 9.44
N LYS A 104 4.11 -10.75 9.66
CA LYS A 104 4.51 -12.10 9.20
C LYS A 104 3.57 -12.68 8.16
N ALA A 105 2.50 -11.97 7.83
CA ALA A 105 1.51 -12.43 6.89
C ALA A 105 1.79 -11.86 5.49
N SER A 106 1.64 -12.68 4.46
CA SER A 106 1.51 -12.17 3.10
C SER A 106 0.06 -11.79 2.83
N PRO A 107 -0.19 -10.73 2.03
CA PRO A 107 -1.54 -10.44 1.56
C PRO A 107 -2.03 -11.59 0.67
N LEU A 108 -3.33 -11.90 0.76
CA LEU A 108 -4.02 -12.83 -0.14
C LEU A 108 -3.93 -12.35 -1.59
N CYS A 109 -4.06 -11.05 -1.79
CA CYS A 109 -3.82 -10.38 -3.06
C CYS A 109 -3.50 -8.90 -2.84
N SER A 110 -2.88 -8.30 -3.84
CA SER A 110 -2.72 -6.84 -3.96
C SER A 110 -3.74 -6.31 -4.96
N ALA A 111 -4.39 -5.21 -4.62
CA ALA A 111 -5.42 -4.58 -5.43
C ALA A 111 -5.21 -3.07 -5.50
N VAL A 112 -5.86 -2.44 -6.48
CA VAL A 112 -5.88 -0.98 -6.63
C VAL A 112 -7.26 -0.49 -6.26
N VAL A 113 -7.34 0.54 -5.41
CA VAL A 113 -8.61 1.11 -4.94
C VAL A 113 -9.33 1.82 -6.09
N GLN A 114 -10.54 1.37 -6.39
CA GLN A 114 -11.43 1.99 -7.37
C GLN A 114 -12.53 2.80 -6.68
N ARG A 115 -13.11 3.75 -7.40
CA ARG A 115 -14.19 4.62 -6.91
C ARG A 115 -15.54 3.96 -7.08
#